data_AF-A0A0F9CIC1-F1
#
_entry.id   AF-A0A0F9CIC1-F1
#
_cell.length_a   1.000
_cell.length_b   1.000
_cell.length_c   1.000
_cell.angle_alpha   90.00
_cell.angle_beta   90.00
_cell.angle_gamma   90.00
#
_symmetry.space_group_name_H-M   'P 1'
#
loop_
_entity.id
_entity.type
_entity.pdbx_description
1 polymer ?
#
loop_
_entity_poly.entity_id
_entity_poly.type
_entity_poly.pdbx_seq_one_letter_code
_entity_poly.pdbx_strand_id
1 'polypeptide(L)'
;TRGFDELGRMTSEAASGTGVQAAARALGYDLAGRVTSIDHPTDTIGYTYDDRGLLTDATGGAGTAAFVYDALGRVTQRTDTSGTHGFSWTARSELDIYSDPVSGVTVDYDWTASGLPDTVTYATTGIRSYSFDDLGRLTSDDWSDATTTTVASYVYGYDDDSNVTTRTVSLPGNALNGVHGYGYDRAGRLTSWTTPDLTVTGYVWDGAGNRIGAGVDIYSYSERNRLITGPEGSYVYSPRGDLATIVGSGTAAFSWDGLSRMTTSDTGTPVTYTFDGLDRVATRNSTPFTYVGVWLDPTSDGSNIYGRSPGGRVVSHDNGTVTSLVGLDRHGDVGYLATTGTVTVTDSRVFDPFGKPAATTGSSTITVGFQGDWTDPASGDVWMGARWYDPTSAQFRSRDTLRGELATPISLNRYTYGWANPLTYWDPDGRMVTPTPQLEKYGSTRGARAASKTTTATRKRRADASTANIRELNMEDTTKATVTPTAVSELADKTLIATAQRMSGNLATPVRHPATVPRAQSDAPECPDRPCPYGNPPPAARNTTPGVSLDLDVLRFANDAIGGAVG
;
A
#
# COMPACT_ATOMS: atom_id res chain seq x y z
N THR A 1 2.48 28.17 -4.20
CA THR A 1 3.55 28.76 -3.37
C THR A 1 3.54 28.11 -2.01
N ARG A 2 4.70 28.06 -1.35
CA ARG A 2 4.83 27.71 0.07
C ARG A 2 5.59 28.83 0.77
N GLY A 3 5.10 29.27 1.92
CA GLY A 3 5.79 30.17 2.83
C GLY A 3 6.48 29.38 3.93
N PHE A 4 7.61 29.90 4.41
CA PHE A 4 8.40 29.29 5.48
C PHE A 4 8.83 30.36 6.48
N ASP A 5 9.11 29.95 7.72
CA ASP A 5 9.73 30.81 8.73
C ASP A 5 11.27 30.74 8.70
N GLU A 6 11.92 31.46 9.62
CA GLU A 6 13.39 31.50 9.74
C GLU A 6 14.01 30.16 10.17
N LEU A 7 13.20 29.22 10.66
CA LEU A 7 13.61 27.84 10.99
C LEU A 7 13.38 26.87 9.83
N GLY A 8 12.77 27.33 8.72
CA GLY A 8 12.46 26.51 7.55
C GLY A 8 11.18 25.68 7.68
N ARG A 9 10.35 25.93 8.70
CA ARG A 9 9.05 25.26 8.92
C ARG A 9 8.00 25.86 7.99
N MET A 10 7.07 25.07 7.44
CA MET A 10 6.13 25.55 6.42
C MET A 10 4.94 26.31 7.03
N THR A 11 5.00 27.64 7.05
CA THR A 11 3.94 28.49 7.62
C THR A 11 2.72 28.70 6.71
N SER A 12 2.83 28.43 5.42
CA SER A 12 1.68 28.50 4.50
C SER A 12 1.85 27.72 3.21
N GLU A 13 0.74 27.30 2.62
CA GLU A 13 0.67 26.71 1.27
C GLU A 13 -0.56 27.20 0.52
N ALA A 14 -0.40 27.53 -0.77
CA ALA A 14 -1.50 27.81 -1.68
C ALA A 14 -1.13 27.29 -3.08
N ALA A 15 -2.04 26.62 -3.79
CA ALA A 15 -1.73 26.08 -5.12
C ALA A 15 -2.73 26.51 -6.19
N SER A 16 -2.23 27.27 -7.16
CA SER A 16 -2.94 27.67 -8.36
C SER A 16 -2.57 26.78 -9.55
N GLY A 17 -3.46 26.71 -10.53
CA GLY A 17 -3.24 25.91 -11.73
C GLY A 17 -4.34 26.04 -12.78
N THR A 18 -4.16 25.31 -13.87
CA THR A 18 -5.18 25.04 -14.90
C THR A 18 -6.11 23.94 -14.38
N GLY A 19 -6.98 24.31 -13.44
CA GLY A 19 -7.87 23.41 -12.69
C GLY A 19 -8.59 24.18 -11.58
N VAL A 20 -9.18 23.47 -10.62
CA VAL A 20 -9.75 24.12 -9.42
C VAL A 20 -8.60 24.75 -8.62
N GLN A 21 -8.80 25.94 -8.06
CA GLN A 21 -7.79 26.50 -7.13
C GLN A 21 -7.81 25.66 -5.85
N ALA A 22 -6.66 25.13 -5.44
CA ALA A 22 -6.59 24.51 -4.13
C ALA A 22 -6.75 25.60 -3.07
N ALA A 23 -7.65 25.39 -2.12
CA ALA A 23 -7.78 26.26 -0.97
C ALA A 23 -6.43 26.36 -0.22
N ALA A 24 -6.07 27.58 0.18
CA ALA A 24 -4.81 27.84 0.86
C ALA A 24 -4.87 27.36 2.32
N ARG A 25 -3.75 26.96 2.91
CA ARG A 25 -3.62 26.73 4.36
C ARG A 25 -2.51 27.59 4.96
N ALA A 26 -2.69 27.99 6.21
CA ALA A 26 -1.63 28.49 7.08
C ALA A 26 -1.36 27.48 8.20
N LEU A 27 -0.15 27.47 8.76
CA LEU A 27 0.21 26.60 9.88
C LEU A 27 0.76 27.42 11.05
N GLY A 28 0.17 27.25 12.22
CA GLY A 28 0.68 27.72 13.50
C GLY A 28 1.64 26.72 14.13
N TYR A 29 2.68 27.21 14.83
CA TYR A 29 3.65 26.38 15.54
C TYR A 29 3.94 26.96 16.93
N ASP A 30 4.27 26.09 17.89
CA ASP A 30 4.77 26.51 19.20
C ASP A 30 6.30 26.77 19.23
N LEU A 31 6.81 27.10 20.41
CA LEU A 31 8.24 27.35 20.66
C LEU A 31 9.10 26.07 20.64
N ALA A 32 8.49 24.88 20.71
CA ALA A 32 9.18 23.59 20.55
C ALA A 32 9.19 23.13 19.08
N GLY A 33 8.34 23.71 18.22
CA GLY A 33 8.20 23.34 16.82
C GLY A 33 7.10 22.32 16.53
N ARG A 34 6.20 22.08 17.49
CA ARG A 34 4.97 21.31 17.25
C ARG A 34 3.95 22.19 16.52
N VAL A 35 3.20 21.63 15.57
CA VAL A 35 2.13 22.34 14.85
C VAL A 35 0.94 22.53 15.79
N THR A 36 0.50 23.78 16.00
CA THR A 36 -0.61 24.12 16.90
C THR A 36 -1.91 24.47 16.17
N SER A 37 -1.83 24.86 14.89
CA SER A 37 -3.02 25.00 14.04
C SER A 37 -2.71 24.71 12.57
N ILE A 38 -3.74 24.31 11.83
CA ILE A 38 -3.78 24.34 10.37
C ILE A 38 -5.06 25.09 9.97
N ASP A 39 -4.91 26.35 9.59
CA ASP A 39 -6.01 27.25 9.25
C ASP A 39 -6.36 27.06 7.76
N HIS A 40 -7.57 26.60 7.43
CA HIS A 40 -8.01 26.35 6.06
C HIS A 40 -9.39 27.00 5.80
N PRO A 41 -9.72 27.46 4.56
CA PRO A 41 -10.99 28.12 4.25
C PRO A 41 -12.27 27.34 4.53
N THR A 42 -12.20 26.03 4.75
CA THR A 42 -13.35 25.21 5.18
C THR A 42 -13.42 25.07 6.71
N ASP A 43 -12.29 24.97 7.40
CA ASP A 43 -12.21 24.86 8.86
C ASP A 43 -10.76 25.06 9.38
N THR A 44 -10.60 25.26 10.69
CA THR A 44 -9.27 25.35 11.34
C THR A 44 -9.05 24.14 12.22
N ILE A 45 -8.00 23.37 11.95
CA ILE A 45 -7.64 22.21 12.78
C ILE A 45 -6.66 22.67 13.87
N GLY A 46 -7.09 22.73 15.12
CA GLY A 46 -6.27 23.12 16.27
C GLY A 46 -5.70 21.90 17.03
N TYR A 47 -4.47 22.01 17.52
CA TYR A 47 -3.80 20.96 18.29
C TYR A 47 -3.28 21.47 19.64
N THR A 48 -3.40 20.65 20.66
CA THR A 48 -2.89 20.90 22.01
C THR A 48 -2.02 19.74 22.48
N TYR A 49 -1.09 20.01 23.39
CA TYR A 49 -0.10 19.03 23.83
C TYR A 49 0.19 19.14 25.32
N ASP A 50 0.58 18.02 25.92
CA ASP A 50 1.08 17.98 27.30
C ASP A 50 2.53 18.49 27.42
N ASP A 51 3.03 18.49 28.66
CA ASP A 51 4.38 18.89 29.05
C ASP A 51 5.47 17.89 28.66
N ARG A 52 5.10 16.68 28.22
CA ARG A 52 6.01 15.63 27.73
C ARG A 52 6.18 15.65 26.22
N GLY A 53 5.24 16.23 25.48
CA GLY A 53 5.24 16.29 24.02
C GLY A 53 3.99 15.73 23.35
N LEU A 54 3.10 15.06 24.08
CA LEU A 54 2.05 14.20 23.54
C LEU A 54 0.77 15.00 23.22
N LEU A 55 0.08 14.64 22.13
CA LEU A 55 -1.10 15.32 21.60
C LEU A 55 -2.32 15.07 22.50
N THR A 56 -2.78 16.05 23.28
CA THR A 56 -3.95 15.85 24.17
C THR A 56 -5.27 16.02 23.45
N ASP A 57 -5.37 17.01 22.56
CA ASP A 57 -6.60 17.30 21.82
C ASP A 57 -6.29 17.75 20.39
N ALA A 58 -7.15 17.34 19.45
CA ALA A 58 -7.18 17.79 18.07
C ALA A 58 -8.63 18.17 17.69
N THR A 59 -8.88 19.42 17.35
CA THR A 59 -10.24 19.97 17.15
C THR A 59 -10.40 20.57 15.75
N GLY A 60 -11.52 20.34 15.07
CA GLY A 60 -11.84 20.97 13.79
C GLY A 60 -13.12 20.43 13.14
N GLY A 61 -13.37 20.81 11.88
CA GLY A 61 -14.61 20.48 11.16
C GLY A 61 -14.90 19.00 10.93
N ALA A 62 -13.86 18.15 10.96
CA ALA A 62 -14.01 16.69 10.90
C ALA A 62 -14.20 16.02 12.28
N GLY A 63 -14.48 16.82 13.31
CA GLY A 63 -14.71 16.37 14.69
C GLY A 63 -13.64 16.83 15.68
N THR A 64 -13.81 16.40 16.92
CA THR A 64 -12.82 16.55 17.98
C THR A 64 -12.32 15.17 18.37
N ALA A 65 -11.01 15.02 18.49
CA ALA A 65 -10.36 13.88 19.11
C ALA A 65 -9.61 14.33 20.38
N ALA A 66 -9.70 13.58 21.47
CA ALA A 66 -8.97 13.81 22.71
C ALA A 66 -8.31 12.51 23.19
N PHE A 67 -7.13 12.61 23.80
CA PHE A 67 -6.28 11.48 24.17
C PHE A 67 -5.81 11.58 25.63
N VAL A 68 -5.89 10.47 26.35
CA VAL A 68 -5.29 10.30 27.69
C VAL A 68 -4.16 9.28 27.57
N TYR A 69 -3.06 9.52 28.29
CA TYR A 69 -1.85 8.71 28.23
C TYR A 69 -1.42 8.23 29.62
N ASP A 70 -0.84 7.04 29.70
CA ASP A 70 -0.16 6.57 30.91
C ASP A 70 1.21 7.23 31.13
N ALA A 71 1.90 6.85 32.22
CA ALA A 71 3.22 7.36 32.57
C ALA A 71 4.35 6.97 31.59
N LEU A 72 4.12 6.00 30.69
CA LEU A 72 5.04 5.60 29.63
C LEU A 72 4.72 6.30 28.29
N GLY A 73 3.68 7.13 28.24
CA GLY A 73 3.23 7.85 27.05
C GLY A 73 2.38 7.02 26.09
N ARG A 74 1.80 5.91 26.57
CA ARG A 74 0.93 5.02 25.78
C ARG A 74 -0.53 5.48 25.95
N VAL A 75 -1.28 5.58 24.85
CA VAL A 75 -2.67 6.07 24.90
C VAL A 75 -3.57 5.09 25.67
N THR A 76 -4.20 5.51 26.76
CA THR A 76 -5.13 4.69 27.56
C THR A 76 -6.60 5.00 27.31
N GLN A 77 -6.88 6.15 26.71
CA GLN A 77 -8.22 6.52 26.24
C GLN A 77 -8.11 7.42 25.01
N ARG A 78 -9.00 7.20 24.05
CA ARG A 78 -9.26 8.12 22.93
C ARG A 78 -10.75 8.43 22.91
N THR A 79 -11.13 9.69 22.87
CA THR A 79 -12.51 10.10 22.61
C THR A 79 -12.55 10.78 21.25
N ASP A 80 -13.44 10.33 20.36
CA ASP A 80 -13.68 10.93 19.05
C ASP A 80 -15.19 10.86 18.69
N THR A 81 -15.53 11.18 17.43
CA THR A 81 -16.91 11.19 16.94
C THR A 81 -17.61 9.83 16.94
N SER A 82 -16.84 8.72 16.95
CA SER A 82 -17.37 7.36 17.06
C SER A 82 -17.54 6.87 18.51
N GLY A 83 -17.01 7.61 19.50
CA GLY A 83 -17.26 7.39 20.93
C GLY A 83 -16.03 7.53 21.80
N THR A 84 -16.03 6.84 22.94
CA THR A 84 -14.90 6.78 23.88
C THR A 84 -14.29 5.38 23.89
N HIS A 85 -13.10 5.28 23.30
CA HIS A 85 -12.28 4.08 23.20
C HIS A 85 -11.39 3.96 24.45
N GLY A 86 -11.37 2.79 25.07
CA GLY A 86 -10.49 2.48 26.20
C GLY A 86 -9.37 1.52 25.77
N PHE A 87 -8.15 1.71 26.30
CA PHE A 87 -7.01 0.84 26.01
C PHE A 87 -6.20 0.52 27.28
N SER A 88 -5.80 -0.74 27.46
CA SER A 88 -4.75 -1.15 28.40
C SER A 88 -3.52 -1.68 27.65
N TRP A 89 -2.40 -1.82 28.35
CA TRP A 89 -1.12 -2.21 27.77
C TRP A 89 -0.35 -3.17 28.66
N THR A 90 0.24 -4.21 28.06
CA THR A 90 1.05 -5.19 28.76
C THR A 90 2.29 -4.54 29.39
N ALA A 91 2.98 -5.25 30.29
CA ALA A 91 4.29 -4.83 30.80
C ALA A 91 5.38 -4.70 29.70
N ARG A 92 5.18 -5.31 28.52
CA ARG A 92 6.04 -5.16 27.34
C ARG A 92 5.64 -3.96 26.46
N SER A 93 4.51 -3.31 26.74
CA SER A 93 3.86 -2.27 25.92
C SER A 93 3.19 -2.76 24.64
N GLU A 94 2.79 -4.02 24.61
CA GLU A 94 1.82 -4.51 23.62
C GLU A 94 0.40 -4.10 24.05
N LEU A 95 -0.55 -3.99 23.12
CA LEU A 95 -1.97 -3.73 23.43
C LEU A 95 -2.54 -4.93 24.19
N ASP A 96 -3.24 -4.69 25.29
CA ASP A 96 -3.69 -5.73 26.23
C ASP A 96 -5.22 -5.89 26.16
N ILE A 97 -5.95 -4.78 26.23
CA ILE A 97 -7.41 -4.71 26.04
C ILE A 97 -7.75 -3.48 25.20
N TYR A 98 -8.72 -3.61 24.28
CA TYR A 98 -9.40 -2.52 23.59
C TYR A 98 -10.91 -2.55 23.90
N SER A 99 -11.47 -1.47 24.45
CA SER A 99 -12.92 -1.29 24.57
C SER A 99 -13.45 -0.47 23.40
N ASP A 100 -14.25 -1.10 22.53
CA ASP A 100 -14.81 -0.50 21.33
C ASP A 100 -16.20 0.12 21.59
N PRO A 101 -16.39 1.45 21.48
CA PRO A 101 -17.67 2.11 21.73
C PRO A 101 -18.69 1.88 20.61
N VAL A 102 -18.25 1.52 19.39
CA VAL A 102 -19.10 1.36 18.21
C VAL A 102 -19.87 0.03 18.26
N SER A 103 -19.19 -1.08 18.56
CA SER A 103 -19.82 -2.39 18.77
C SER A 103 -20.23 -2.67 20.22
N GLY A 104 -19.70 -1.91 21.18
CA GLY A 104 -19.82 -2.21 22.61
C GLY A 104 -18.99 -3.41 23.08
N VAL A 105 -18.17 -4.01 22.20
CA VAL A 105 -17.35 -5.18 22.49
C VAL A 105 -16.02 -4.76 23.13
N THR A 106 -15.60 -5.51 24.15
CA THR A 106 -14.22 -5.48 24.65
C THR A 106 -13.42 -6.57 23.95
N VAL A 107 -12.23 -6.21 23.46
CA VAL A 107 -11.35 -7.08 22.70
C VAL A 107 -10.04 -7.26 23.48
N ASP A 108 -9.78 -8.48 23.96
CA ASP A 108 -8.60 -8.85 24.72
C ASP A 108 -7.50 -9.42 23.79
N TYR A 109 -6.23 -9.09 24.02
CA TYR A 109 -5.11 -9.40 23.12
C TYR A 109 -3.98 -10.17 23.84
N ASP A 110 -3.78 -11.44 23.47
CA ASP A 110 -2.66 -12.26 23.92
C ASP A 110 -1.47 -12.16 22.96
N TRP A 111 -0.24 -12.30 23.50
CA TRP A 111 1.00 -12.12 22.76
C TRP A 111 2.02 -13.21 23.05
N THR A 112 2.45 -13.89 21.99
CA THR A 112 3.56 -14.84 22.00
C THR A 112 4.82 -14.24 22.65
N ALA A 113 5.73 -15.11 23.13
CA ALA A 113 6.99 -14.68 23.74
C ALA A 113 7.93 -13.89 22.79
N SER A 114 7.66 -13.89 21.48
CA SER A 114 8.39 -13.14 20.45
C SER A 114 7.77 -11.78 20.10
N GLY A 115 6.62 -11.41 20.69
CA GLY A 115 5.92 -10.15 20.39
C GLY A 115 5.15 -10.19 19.06
N LEU A 116 4.59 -11.35 18.73
CA LEU A 116 3.55 -11.53 17.72
C LEU A 116 2.20 -11.77 18.45
N PRO A 117 1.07 -11.26 17.95
CA PRO A 117 -0.25 -11.64 18.47
C PRO A 117 -0.43 -13.16 18.46
N ASP A 118 -1.06 -13.71 19.49
CA ASP A 118 -1.32 -15.15 19.66
C ASP A 118 -2.82 -15.42 19.46
N THR A 119 -3.63 -14.87 20.36
CA THR A 119 -5.10 -14.84 20.31
C THR A 119 -5.64 -13.43 20.51
N VAL A 120 -6.76 -13.14 19.85
CA VAL A 120 -7.56 -11.92 20.01
C VAL A 120 -9.00 -12.33 20.29
N THR A 121 -9.49 -12.02 21.48
CA THR A 121 -10.78 -12.50 22.00
C THR A 121 -11.79 -11.37 22.00
N TYR A 122 -12.89 -11.55 21.26
CA TYR A 122 -13.98 -10.58 21.14
C TYR A 122 -15.03 -10.89 22.22
N ALA A 123 -14.81 -10.36 23.42
CA ALA A 123 -15.59 -10.63 24.63
C ALA A 123 -15.89 -12.13 24.80
N THR A 124 -17.14 -12.51 25.09
CA THR A 124 -17.55 -13.92 25.21
C THR A 124 -18.06 -14.53 23.89
N THR A 125 -17.79 -13.91 22.73
CA THR A 125 -18.55 -14.18 21.49
C THR A 125 -17.73 -14.86 20.39
N GLY A 126 -16.42 -14.63 20.32
CA GLY A 126 -15.52 -15.41 19.46
C GLY A 126 -14.04 -15.11 19.68
N ILE A 127 -13.18 -16.00 19.18
CA ILE A 127 -11.72 -15.97 19.35
C ILE A 127 -11.08 -16.03 17.97
N ARG A 128 -10.12 -15.14 17.71
CA ARG A 128 -9.30 -15.13 16.50
C ARG A 128 -7.87 -15.51 16.87
N SER A 129 -7.36 -16.57 16.27
CA SER A 129 -6.06 -17.17 16.58
C SER A 129 -5.11 -17.03 15.40
N TYR A 130 -3.83 -16.81 15.67
CA TYR A 130 -2.80 -16.65 14.64
C TYR A 130 -1.73 -17.73 14.71
N SER A 131 -1.04 -17.95 13.60
CA SER A 131 0.14 -18.83 13.53
C SER A 131 1.18 -18.26 12.59
N PHE A 132 2.45 -18.58 12.84
CA PHE A 132 3.59 -18.03 12.10
C PHE A 132 4.63 -19.11 11.79
N ASP A 133 5.48 -18.86 10.80
CA ASP A 133 6.69 -19.65 10.56
C ASP A 133 7.90 -19.15 11.38
N ASP A 134 9.03 -19.87 11.27
CA ASP A 134 10.31 -19.53 11.93
C ASP A 134 10.88 -18.15 11.52
N LEU A 135 10.33 -17.51 10.48
CA LEU A 135 10.69 -16.15 10.04
C LEU A 135 9.72 -15.08 10.58
N GLY A 136 8.66 -15.49 11.30
CA GLY A 136 7.63 -14.59 11.82
C GLY A 136 6.63 -14.11 10.76
N ARG A 137 6.49 -14.83 9.65
CA ARG A 137 5.47 -14.57 8.61
C ARG A 137 4.18 -15.28 8.98
N LEU A 138 3.04 -14.61 8.84
CA LEU A 138 1.73 -15.16 9.22
C LEU A 138 1.37 -16.35 8.32
N THR A 139 1.18 -17.54 8.89
CA THR A 139 0.83 -18.78 8.17
C THR A 139 -0.64 -19.18 8.34
N SER A 140 -1.27 -18.84 9.46
CA SER A 140 -2.71 -19.06 9.69
C SER A 140 -3.32 -17.89 10.45
N ASP A 141 -4.60 -17.65 10.18
CA ASP A 141 -5.45 -16.62 10.77
C ASP A 141 -6.88 -17.18 10.81
N ASP A 142 -7.30 -17.66 11.99
CA ASP A 142 -8.50 -18.47 12.18
C ASP A 142 -9.43 -17.82 13.21
N TRP A 143 -10.59 -17.32 12.75
CA TRP A 143 -11.63 -16.79 13.64
C TRP A 143 -12.70 -17.85 13.89
N SER A 144 -12.87 -18.19 15.16
CA SER A 144 -13.82 -19.16 15.69
C SER A 144 -14.89 -18.50 16.55
N ASP A 145 -16.07 -19.11 16.61
CA ASP A 145 -17.16 -18.70 17.50
C ASP A 145 -16.88 -19.07 18.97
N ALA A 146 -17.79 -18.67 19.86
CA ALA A 146 -17.76 -19.03 21.30
C ALA A 146 -17.84 -20.56 21.58
N THR A 147 -18.09 -21.41 20.58
CA THR A 147 -18.04 -22.87 20.70
C THR A 147 -16.70 -23.47 20.28
N THR A 148 -15.72 -22.63 19.90
CA THR A 148 -14.44 -22.97 19.27
C THR A 148 -14.57 -23.57 17.86
N THR A 149 -15.70 -23.36 17.19
CA THR A 149 -15.88 -23.74 15.79
C THR A 149 -15.34 -22.63 14.89
N THR A 150 -14.35 -22.92 14.05
CA THR A 150 -13.81 -21.96 13.07
C THR A 150 -14.89 -21.55 12.07
N VAL A 151 -15.27 -20.27 12.06
CA VAL A 151 -16.30 -19.71 11.17
C VAL A 151 -15.70 -18.99 9.97
N ALA A 152 -14.45 -18.53 10.05
CA ALA A 152 -13.73 -17.92 8.95
C ALA A 152 -12.22 -18.10 9.11
N SER A 153 -11.46 -18.31 8.02
CA SER A 153 -10.00 -18.32 8.11
C SER A 153 -9.23 -18.04 6.80
N TYR A 154 -7.97 -17.67 6.98
CA TYR A 154 -6.95 -17.54 5.93
C TYR A 154 -5.70 -18.35 6.27
N VAL A 155 -5.17 -19.09 5.29
CA VAL A 155 -3.90 -19.85 5.44
C VAL A 155 -2.94 -19.47 4.33
N TYR A 156 -1.71 -19.10 4.66
CA TYR A 156 -0.74 -18.50 3.73
C TYR A 156 0.50 -19.38 3.51
N GLY A 157 0.90 -19.51 2.23
CA GLY A 157 2.19 -20.08 1.81
C GLY A 157 3.09 -19.00 1.21
N TYR A 158 4.41 -19.21 1.31
CA TYR A 158 5.43 -18.25 0.87
C TYR A 158 6.55 -18.92 0.06
N ASP A 159 7.32 -18.12 -0.69
CA ASP A 159 8.63 -18.52 -1.23
C ASP A 159 9.80 -18.07 -0.33
N ASP A 160 11.04 -18.32 -0.80
CA ASP A 160 12.29 -17.94 -0.12
C ASP A 160 12.51 -16.42 -0.07
N ASP A 161 11.98 -15.67 -1.05
CA ASP A 161 12.03 -14.20 -1.09
C ASP A 161 10.87 -13.56 -0.28
N SER A 162 10.00 -14.39 0.32
CA SER A 162 8.84 -14.03 1.15
C SER A 162 7.64 -13.41 0.43
N ASN A 163 7.51 -13.66 -0.88
CA ASN A 163 6.26 -13.39 -1.59
C ASN A 163 5.19 -14.42 -1.20
N VAL A 164 3.92 -14.01 -1.10
CA VAL A 164 2.79 -14.92 -0.82
C VAL A 164 2.53 -15.79 -2.05
N THR A 165 2.83 -17.09 -1.99
CA THR A 165 2.63 -18.04 -3.11
C THR A 165 1.27 -18.74 -3.06
N THR A 166 0.63 -18.85 -1.89
CA THR A 166 -0.75 -19.31 -1.75
C THR A 166 -1.52 -18.53 -0.67
N ARG A 167 -2.83 -18.39 -0.86
CA ARG A 167 -3.80 -17.95 0.16
C ARG A 167 -4.99 -18.90 0.09
N THR A 168 -5.15 -19.77 1.07
CA THR A 168 -6.40 -20.53 1.26
C THR A 168 -7.41 -19.64 1.95
N VAL A 169 -8.62 -19.57 1.41
CA VAL A 169 -9.73 -18.75 1.94
C VAL A 169 -10.87 -19.67 2.39
N SER A 170 -11.38 -19.46 3.59
CA SER A 170 -12.56 -20.13 4.13
C SER A 170 -13.54 -19.09 4.69
N LEU A 171 -14.53 -18.70 3.89
CA LEU A 171 -15.53 -17.68 4.23
C LEU A 171 -16.95 -18.18 3.90
N PRO A 172 -17.87 -18.34 4.87
CA PRO A 172 -19.16 -18.99 4.66
C PRO A 172 -19.97 -18.46 3.45
N GLY A 173 -20.29 -19.38 2.54
CA GLY A 173 -21.06 -19.10 1.33
C GLY A 173 -20.30 -18.40 0.18
N ASN A 174 -19.03 -18.00 0.36
CA ASN A 174 -18.28 -17.34 -0.70
C ASN A 174 -17.94 -18.30 -1.86
N ALA A 175 -18.13 -17.82 -3.11
CA ALA A 175 -17.88 -18.61 -4.32
C ALA A 175 -16.39 -18.86 -4.60
N LEU A 176 -15.48 -18.08 -4.00
CA LEU A 176 -14.02 -18.22 -4.14
C LEU A 176 -13.37 -18.80 -2.87
N ASN A 177 -14.07 -19.67 -2.16
CA ASN A 177 -13.46 -20.49 -1.10
C ASN A 177 -12.50 -21.55 -1.67
N GLY A 178 -11.42 -21.81 -0.93
CA GLY A 178 -10.37 -22.77 -1.30
C GLY A 178 -9.03 -22.10 -1.54
N VAL A 179 -8.13 -22.79 -2.25
CA VAL A 179 -6.74 -22.35 -2.44
C VAL A 179 -6.61 -21.41 -3.63
N HIS A 180 -6.21 -20.16 -3.38
CA HIS A 180 -5.63 -19.31 -4.41
C HIS A 180 -4.12 -19.55 -4.52
N GLY A 181 -3.60 -19.53 -5.75
CA GLY A 181 -2.17 -19.62 -6.05
C GLY A 181 -1.65 -18.36 -6.73
N TYR A 182 -0.39 -18.03 -6.49
CA TYR A 182 0.24 -16.81 -7.00
C TYR A 182 1.63 -17.09 -7.58
N GLY A 183 1.93 -16.50 -8.73
CA GLY A 183 3.23 -16.60 -9.42
C GLY A 183 3.92 -15.24 -9.49
N TYR A 184 5.25 -15.24 -9.50
CA TYR A 184 6.07 -14.02 -9.55
C TYR A 184 7.17 -14.10 -10.61
N ASP A 185 7.71 -12.96 -11.06
CA ASP A 185 8.95 -12.88 -11.84
C ASP A 185 10.18 -12.63 -10.95
N ARG A 186 11.38 -12.62 -11.57
CA ARG A 186 12.66 -12.39 -10.87
C ARG A 186 12.88 -10.97 -10.35
N ALA A 187 11.94 -10.04 -10.60
CA ALA A 187 11.90 -8.73 -9.96
C ALA A 187 10.86 -8.70 -8.82
N GLY A 188 10.30 -9.85 -8.44
CA GLY A 188 9.28 -9.99 -7.40
C GLY A 188 7.89 -9.53 -7.83
N ARG A 189 7.63 -9.30 -9.12
CA ARG A 189 6.34 -8.77 -9.60
C ARG A 189 5.36 -9.91 -9.85
N LEU A 190 4.10 -9.73 -9.47
CA LEU A 190 3.05 -10.75 -9.60
C LEU A 190 2.77 -11.05 -11.09
N THR A 191 2.96 -12.29 -11.53
CA THR A 191 2.78 -12.75 -12.92
C THR A 191 1.57 -13.64 -13.13
N SER A 192 0.99 -14.21 -12.08
CA SER A 192 -0.28 -14.94 -12.19
C SER A 192 -1.06 -14.99 -10.89
N TRP A 193 -2.39 -15.04 -11.01
CA TRP A 193 -3.31 -15.44 -9.95
C TRP A 193 -4.16 -16.61 -10.44
N THR A 194 -4.21 -17.68 -9.64
CA THR A 194 -5.08 -18.84 -9.85
C THR A 194 -6.14 -18.86 -8.77
N THR A 195 -7.41 -18.96 -9.16
CA THR A 195 -8.55 -19.11 -8.24
C THR A 195 -8.86 -20.60 -7.93
N PRO A 196 -9.69 -20.90 -6.90
CA PRO A 196 -9.93 -22.29 -6.48
C PRO A 196 -10.64 -23.18 -7.52
N ASP A 197 -11.31 -22.58 -8.50
CA ASP A 197 -11.88 -23.24 -9.70
C ASP A 197 -10.84 -23.58 -10.77
N LEU A 198 -9.56 -23.25 -10.53
CA LEU A 198 -8.42 -23.34 -11.44
C LEU A 198 -8.43 -22.35 -12.62
N THR A 199 -9.27 -21.31 -12.59
CA THR A 199 -9.15 -20.18 -13.53
C THR A 199 -7.85 -19.41 -13.26
N VAL A 200 -7.12 -19.02 -14.31
CA VAL A 200 -5.81 -18.35 -14.20
C VAL A 200 -5.83 -16.99 -14.90
N THR A 201 -5.62 -15.93 -14.13
CA THR A 201 -5.36 -14.57 -14.62
C THR A 201 -3.85 -14.37 -14.70
N GLY A 202 -3.28 -14.31 -15.91
CA GLY A 202 -1.87 -13.99 -16.13
C GLY A 202 -1.65 -12.47 -16.20
N TYR A 203 -0.65 -11.96 -15.50
CA TYR A 203 -0.26 -10.54 -15.49
C TYR A 203 1.07 -10.35 -16.23
N VAL A 204 1.12 -9.35 -17.12
CA VAL A 204 2.29 -9.06 -17.95
C VAL A 204 2.77 -7.63 -17.71
N TRP A 205 4.09 -7.45 -17.58
CA TRP A 205 4.70 -6.17 -17.22
C TRP A 205 5.78 -5.76 -18.23
N ASP A 206 5.87 -4.46 -18.50
CA ASP A 206 6.98 -3.90 -19.27
C ASP A 206 8.27 -3.73 -18.42
N GLY A 207 9.32 -3.16 -19.03
CA GLY A 207 10.59 -2.86 -18.33
C GLY A 207 10.53 -1.70 -17.33
N ALA A 208 9.42 -0.94 -17.29
CA ALA A 208 9.19 0.19 -16.39
C ALA A 208 8.17 -0.14 -15.28
N GLY A 209 7.69 -1.38 -15.20
CA GLY A 209 6.73 -1.82 -14.17
C GLY A 209 5.28 -1.42 -14.45
N ASN A 210 4.94 -1.09 -15.70
CA ASN A 210 3.56 -0.88 -16.13
C ASN A 210 2.89 -2.24 -16.43
N ARG A 211 1.63 -2.45 -15.99
CA ARG A 211 0.87 -3.68 -16.22
C ARG A 211 0.31 -3.67 -17.64
N ILE A 212 1.04 -4.24 -18.61
CA ILE A 212 0.65 -4.26 -20.04
C ILE A 212 -0.38 -5.34 -20.39
N GLY A 213 -0.63 -6.30 -19.49
CA GLY A 213 -1.74 -7.26 -19.66
C GLY A 213 -2.24 -7.86 -18.34
N ALA A 214 -3.53 -8.23 -18.31
CA ALA A 214 -4.19 -8.94 -17.21
C ALA A 214 -5.27 -9.90 -17.76
N GLY A 215 -4.96 -11.19 -17.87
CA GLY A 215 -5.84 -12.17 -18.49
C GLY A 215 -6.06 -11.88 -19.98
N VAL A 216 -7.25 -11.41 -20.35
CA VAL A 216 -7.58 -10.94 -21.71
C VAL A 216 -7.38 -9.44 -21.90
N ASP A 217 -7.23 -8.68 -20.82
CA ASP A 217 -7.10 -7.23 -20.84
C ASP A 217 -5.70 -6.82 -21.30
N ILE A 218 -5.64 -5.83 -22.20
CA ILE A 218 -4.39 -5.30 -22.77
C ILE A 218 -4.32 -3.81 -22.49
N TYR A 219 -3.16 -3.34 -22.02
CA TYR A 219 -2.94 -1.96 -21.63
C TYR A 219 -1.73 -1.37 -22.37
N SER A 220 -1.80 -0.09 -22.76
CA SER A 220 -0.69 0.63 -23.40
C SER A 220 -0.36 1.92 -22.64
N TYR A 221 0.92 2.31 -22.64
CA TYR A 221 1.46 3.35 -21.78
C TYR A 221 2.34 4.33 -22.54
N SER A 222 2.42 5.57 -22.05
CA SER A 222 3.37 6.58 -22.52
C SER A 222 4.71 6.45 -21.81
N GLU A 223 5.78 7.02 -22.38
CA GLU A 223 7.14 7.12 -21.81
C GLU A 223 7.22 7.77 -20.40
N ARG A 224 6.09 8.27 -19.88
CA ARG A 224 5.95 8.84 -18.53
C ARG A 224 5.11 7.95 -17.60
N ASN A 225 4.98 6.66 -17.93
CA ASN A 225 4.21 5.64 -17.20
C ASN A 225 2.71 5.96 -16.99
N ARG A 226 2.16 6.89 -17.78
CA ARG A 226 0.70 7.13 -17.82
C ARG A 226 0.07 6.16 -18.80
N LEU A 227 -1.02 5.53 -18.39
CA LEU A 227 -1.89 4.73 -19.24
C LEU A 227 -2.39 5.56 -20.45
N ILE A 228 -2.59 4.91 -21.59
CA ILE A 228 -3.14 5.49 -22.83
C ILE A 228 -4.37 4.70 -23.25
N THR A 229 -4.33 3.37 -23.22
CA THR A 229 -5.48 2.50 -23.52
C THR A 229 -5.58 1.36 -22.52
N GLY A 230 -6.80 0.92 -22.24
CA GLY A 230 -7.13 -0.25 -21.43
C GLY A 230 -8.57 -0.71 -21.72
N PRO A 231 -9.12 -1.66 -20.96
CA PRO A 231 -10.46 -2.22 -21.19
C PRO A 231 -11.59 -1.19 -21.17
N GLU A 232 -11.46 -0.14 -20.35
CA GLU A 232 -12.47 0.93 -20.22
C GLU A 232 -12.43 1.94 -21.39
N GLY A 233 -11.37 1.92 -22.21
CA GLY A 233 -11.19 2.81 -23.35
C GLY A 233 -9.83 3.52 -23.39
N SER A 234 -9.84 4.76 -23.85
CA SER A 234 -8.65 5.62 -23.99
C SER A 234 -8.54 6.62 -22.82
N TYR A 235 -7.39 6.67 -22.16
CA TYR A 235 -7.13 7.48 -20.97
C TYR A 235 -6.37 8.75 -21.35
N VAL A 236 -6.89 9.91 -20.93
CA VAL A 236 -6.28 11.22 -21.23
C VAL A 236 -5.85 11.87 -19.92
N TYR A 237 -4.57 12.25 -19.83
CA TYR A 237 -3.98 12.83 -18.63
C TYR A 237 -3.60 14.30 -18.83
N SER A 238 -3.69 15.07 -17.74
CA SER A 238 -3.18 16.44 -17.66
C SER A 238 -1.66 16.51 -17.92
N PRO A 239 -1.11 17.71 -18.20
CA PRO A 239 0.34 17.94 -18.21
C PRO A 239 1.01 17.71 -16.86
N ARG A 240 0.26 17.76 -15.75
CA ARG A 240 0.76 17.46 -14.39
C ARG A 240 0.82 15.95 -14.13
N GLY A 241 -0.02 15.15 -14.79
CA GLY A 241 -0.09 13.69 -14.61
C GLY A 241 -1.30 13.21 -13.82
N ASP A 242 -2.39 13.98 -13.84
CA ASP A 242 -3.68 13.60 -13.25
C ASP A 242 -4.61 13.12 -14.38
N LEU A 243 -5.35 12.03 -14.19
CA LEU A 243 -6.28 11.51 -15.19
C LEU A 243 -7.43 12.50 -15.40
N ALA A 244 -7.65 12.97 -16.62
CA ALA A 244 -8.69 13.95 -16.94
C ALA A 244 -9.97 13.30 -17.49
N THR A 245 -9.83 12.32 -18.39
CA THR A 245 -10.97 11.54 -18.93
C THR A 245 -10.58 10.09 -19.26
N ILE A 246 -11.61 9.23 -19.28
CA ILE A 246 -11.58 7.92 -19.95
C ILE A 246 -12.65 7.95 -21.04
N VAL A 247 -12.30 7.62 -22.28
CA VAL A 247 -13.21 7.64 -23.44
C VAL A 247 -13.34 6.23 -24.01
N GLY A 248 -14.51 5.63 -23.81
CA GLY A 248 -14.84 4.26 -24.22
C GLY A 248 -16.26 4.16 -24.76
N SER A 249 -17.12 3.33 -24.14
CA SER A 249 -18.56 3.28 -24.42
C SER A 249 -19.31 4.54 -23.98
N GLY A 250 -18.80 5.20 -22.93
CA GLY A 250 -19.16 6.56 -22.51
C GLY A 250 -17.91 7.44 -22.39
N THR A 251 -18.03 8.56 -21.68
CA THR A 251 -16.87 9.35 -21.25
C THR A 251 -16.96 9.55 -19.74
N ALA A 252 -15.99 8.99 -19.01
CA ALA A 252 -15.77 9.36 -17.61
C ALA A 252 -14.89 10.61 -17.55
N ALA A 253 -15.15 11.51 -16.60
CA ALA A 253 -14.46 12.79 -16.47
C ALA A 253 -14.07 13.08 -15.02
N PHE A 254 -12.88 13.62 -14.81
CA PHE A 254 -12.32 13.87 -13.49
C PHE A 254 -11.76 15.29 -13.41
N SER A 255 -12.03 15.98 -12.31
CA SER A 255 -11.52 17.33 -12.03
C SER A 255 -10.60 17.32 -10.83
N TRP A 256 -9.57 18.17 -10.88
CA TRP A 256 -8.47 18.20 -9.92
C TRP A 256 -8.17 19.64 -9.51
N ASP A 257 -7.67 19.80 -8.28
CA ASP A 257 -7.24 21.10 -7.77
C ASP A 257 -5.75 21.39 -8.01
N GLY A 258 -5.31 22.55 -7.55
CA GLY A 258 -3.93 23.00 -7.65
C GLY A 258 -2.90 22.10 -6.96
N LEU A 259 -3.31 21.22 -6.04
CA LEU A 259 -2.48 20.25 -5.31
C LEU A 259 -2.56 18.82 -5.91
N SER A 260 -3.28 18.64 -7.02
CA SER A 260 -3.59 17.31 -7.59
C SER A 260 -4.43 16.42 -6.67
N ARG A 261 -5.34 17.03 -5.89
CA ARG A 261 -6.45 16.34 -5.18
C ARG A 261 -7.67 16.30 -6.10
N MET A 262 -8.36 15.15 -6.21
CA MET A 262 -9.51 15.00 -7.11
C MET A 262 -10.75 15.68 -6.51
N THR A 263 -11.24 16.76 -7.12
CA THR A 263 -12.43 17.49 -6.66
C THR A 263 -13.72 16.97 -7.27
N THR A 264 -13.65 16.19 -8.35
CA THR A 264 -14.84 15.60 -9.00
C THR A 264 -14.47 14.32 -9.71
N SER A 265 -15.30 13.29 -9.56
CA SER A 265 -15.30 12.08 -10.37
C SER A 265 -16.68 11.90 -10.98
N ASP A 266 -16.77 11.79 -12.30
CA ASP A 266 -17.98 11.43 -13.02
C ASP A 266 -17.73 10.16 -13.83
N THR A 267 -18.15 9.02 -13.27
CA THR A 267 -18.14 7.69 -13.90
C THR A 267 -19.51 7.34 -14.51
N GLY A 268 -20.34 8.36 -14.81
CA GLY A 268 -21.76 8.21 -15.17
C GLY A 268 -22.71 8.64 -14.05
N THR A 269 -22.17 9.10 -12.91
CA THR A 269 -22.88 9.82 -11.85
C THR A 269 -21.86 10.74 -11.17
N PRO A 270 -21.99 12.07 -11.29
CA PRO A 270 -21.05 13.01 -10.68
C PRO A 270 -21.00 12.92 -9.15
N VAL A 271 -19.79 12.78 -8.62
CA VAL A 271 -19.45 12.90 -7.19
C VAL A 271 -18.45 14.03 -7.04
N THR A 272 -18.70 14.95 -6.10
CA THR A 272 -17.79 16.04 -5.73
C THR A 272 -17.14 15.76 -4.39
N TYR A 273 -15.87 16.16 -4.27
CA TYR A 273 -15.06 16.04 -3.07
C TYR A 273 -14.55 17.40 -2.62
N THR A 274 -14.56 17.65 -1.31
CA THR A 274 -13.80 18.73 -0.68
C THR A 274 -12.75 18.13 0.25
N PHE A 275 -11.74 18.92 0.61
CA PHE A 275 -10.61 18.46 1.42
C PHE A 275 -10.36 19.38 2.60
N ASP A 276 -9.81 18.84 3.70
CA ASP A 276 -9.47 19.60 4.90
C ASP A 276 -8.03 20.15 4.87
N GLY A 277 -7.61 20.77 5.97
CA GLY A 277 -6.25 21.28 6.15
C GLY A 277 -5.15 20.21 6.09
N LEU A 278 -5.48 18.92 6.25
CA LEU A 278 -4.56 17.78 6.16
C LEU A 278 -4.60 17.07 4.78
N ASP A 279 -5.32 17.62 3.79
CA ASP A 279 -5.61 17.01 2.47
C ASP A 279 -6.48 15.75 2.51
N ARG A 280 -7.19 15.46 3.62
CA ARG A 280 -8.15 14.35 3.71
C ARG A 280 -9.49 14.74 3.10
N VAL A 281 -10.29 13.76 2.64
CA VAL A 281 -11.64 14.01 2.12
C VAL A 281 -12.52 14.55 3.26
N ALA A 282 -12.86 15.84 3.22
CA ALA A 282 -13.69 16.49 4.22
C ALA A 282 -15.19 16.26 3.97
N THR A 283 -15.60 16.26 2.69
CA THR A 283 -16.98 15.95 2.30
C THR A 283 -17.06 15.22 0.96
N ARG A 284 -18.04 14.32 0.82
CA ARG A 284 -18.49 13.73 -0.44
C ARG A 284 -19.90 14.20 -0.76
N ASN A 285 -20.12 14.91 -1.87
CA ASN A 285 -21.43 15.49 -2.23
C ASN A 285 -22.10 16.31 -1.08
N SER A 286 -21.29 16.97 -0.25
CA SER A 286 -21.65 17.66 1.01
C SER A 286 -21.90 16.79 2.25
N THR A 287 -21.92 15.45 2.15
CA THR A 287 -21.88 14.56 3.32
C THR A 287 -20.50 14.64 3.97
N PRO A 288 -20.39 15.02 5.26
CA PRO A 288 -19.10 15.18 5.93
C PRO A 288 -18.49 13.83 6.35
N PHE A 289 -17.16 13.80 6.40
CA PHE A 289 -16.38 12.70 6.97
C PHE A 289 -15.86 13.11 8.35
N THR A 290 -15.62 12.15 9.23
CA THR A 290 -15.00 12.40 10.55
C THR A 290 -13.73 11.58 10.73
N TYR A 291 -12.77 12.13 11.49
CA TYR A 291 -11.43 11.57 11.68
C TYR A 291 -10.93 11.69 13.13
N VAL A 292 -10.05 10.78 13.53
CA VAL A 292 -9.23 10.92 14.75
C VAL A 292 -8.10 11.92 14.49
N GLY A 293 -8.29 13.19 14.86
CA GLY A 293 -7.21 14.19 14.88
C GLY A 293 -6.42 14.29 13.57
N VAL A 294 -5.21 13.70 13.53
CA VAL A 294 -4.29 13.68 12.37
C VAL A 294 -4.44 12.46 11.43
N TRP A 295 -5.22 11.45 11.81
CA TRP A 295 -5.30 10.16 11.10
C TRP A 295 -5.84 10.28 9.68
N LEU A 296 -5.33 9.45 8.77
CA LEU A 296 -5.75 9.41 7.36
C LEU A 296 -7.10 8.74 7.15
N ASP A 297 -7.49 7.84 8.07
CA ASP A 297 -8.64 6.94 7.93
C ASP A 297 -9.89 7.45 8.63
N PRO A 298 -11.07 7.44 7.98
CA PRO A 298 -12.28 7.98 8.57
C PRO A 298 -12.82 7.09 9.70
N THR A 299 -13.28 7.73 10.77
CA THR A 299 -14.20 7.13 11.76
C THR A 299 -15.64 7.17 11.29
N SER A 300 -15.98 8.03 10.30
CA SER A 300 -17.25 7.97 9.59
C SER A 300 -17.14 8.58 8.18
N ASP A 301 -17.88 8.00 7.23
CA ASP A 301 -18.13 8.56 5.89
C ASP A 301 -19.53 9.21 5.77
N GLY A 302 -20.20 9.41 6.92
CA GLY A 302 -21.56 9.93 7.03
C GLY A 302 -22.69 8.93 6.71
N SER A 303 -22.36 7.72 6.22
CA SER A 303 -23.31 6.59 6.09
C SER A 303 -22.97 5.45 7.05
N ASN A 304 -21.70 5.32 7.39
CA ASN A 304 -21.11 4.26 8.20
C ASN A 304 -20.27 4.88 9.32
N ILE A 305 -20.17 4.21 10.46
CA ILE A 305 -19.28 4.54 11.59
C ILE A 305 -18.30 3.37 11.81
N TYR A 306 -17.06 3.67 12.16
CA TYR A 306 -15.96 2.70 12.25
C TYR A 306 -15.28 2.72 13.62
N GLY A 307 -15.40 1.62 14.36
CA GLY A 307 -14.57 1.39 15.55
C GLY A 307 -13.16 1.03 15.12
N ARG A 308 -12.16 1.84 15.49
CA ARG A 308 -10.76 1.65 15.10
C ARG A 308 -9.83 1.47 16.31
N SER A 309 -8.90 0.54 16.19
CA SER A 309 -7.80 0.24 17.14
C SER A 309 -6.91 1.48 17.40
N PRO A 310 -5.94 1.44 18.34
CA PRO A 310 -4.93 2.51 18.49
C PRO A 310 -4.06 2.76 17.25
N GLY A 311 -3.92 1.77 16.36
CA GLY A 311 -3.12 1.81 15.13
C GLY A 311 -3.97 1.99 13.86
N GLY A 312 -5.21 2.45 13.99
CA GLY A 312 -6.06 2.84 12.86
C GLY A 312 -6.83 1.71 12.16
N ARG A 313 -6.51 0.42 12.37
CA ARG A 313 -7.29 -0.66 11.74
C ARG A 313 -8.73 -0.67 12.22
N VAL A 314 -9.65 -0.92 11.29
CA VAL A 314 -11.07 -1.12 11.59
C VAL A 314 -11.28 -2.47 12.31
N VAL A 315 -12.03 -2.41 13.41
CA VAL A 315 -12.39 -3.55 14.27
C VAL A 315 -13.90 -3.80 14.22
N SER A 316 -14.69 -2.74 14.05
CA SER A 316 -16.15 -2.79 13.95
C SER A 316 -16.71 -1.76 12.98
N HIS A 317 -17.95 -2.00 12.55
CA HIS A 317 -18.72 -1.19 11.62
C HIS A 317 -20.15 -1.05 12.12
N ASP A 318 -20.71 0.15 12.03
CA ASP A 318 -22.14 0.42 12.23
C ASP A 318 -22.71 1.26 11.07
N ASN A 319 -23.98 1.06 10.71
CA ASN A 319 -24.70 1.88 9.72
C ASN A 319 -26.05 2.41 10.22
N GLY A 320 -26.22 2.55 11.54
CA GLY A 320 -27.45 2.96 12.21
C GLY A 320 -28.57 1.90 12.20
N THR A 321 -28.34 0.73 11.59
CA THR A 321 -29.31 -0.38 11.50
C THR A 321 -28.68 -1.72 11.90
N VAL A 322 -27.42 -1.97 11.50
CA VAL A 322 -26.67 -3.18 11.80
C VAL A 322 -25.29 -2.79 12.30
N THR A 323 -24.88 -3.40 13.42
CA THR A 323 -23.55 -3.30 14.02
C THR A 323 -22.82 -4.64 13.86
N SER A 324 -21.63 -4.62 13.28
CA SER A 324 -20.84 -5.82 12.96
C SER A 324 -19.39 -5.69 13.41
N LEU A 325 -18.77 -6.81 13.77
CA LEU A 325 -17.32 -6.93 13.89
C LEU A 325 -16.72 -7.16 12.49
N VAL A 326 -15.51 -6.65 12.25
CA VAL A 326 -14.87 -6.62 10.93
C VAL A 326 -13.69 -7.60 10.87
N GLY A 327 -13.75 -8.54 9.93
CA GLY A 327 -12.70 -9.49 9.62
C GLY A 327 -11.77 -8.95 8.53
N LEU A 328 -10.49 -8.82 8.87
CA LEU A 328 -9.42 -8.38 7.96
C LEU A 328 -8.53 -9.55 7.56
N ASP A 329 -8.11 -9.65 6.30
CA ASP A 329 -7.01 -10.54 5.89
C ASP A 329 -5.63 -9.91 6.23
N ARG A 330 -4.53 -10.65 6.04
CA ARG A 330 -3.14 -10.20 6.26
C ARG A 330 -2.80 -8.85 5.62
N HIS A 331 -3.38 -8.53 4.47
CA HIS A 331 -3.19 -7.26 3.75
C HIS A 331 -3.89 -6.07 4.44
N GLY A 332 -4.84 -6.33 5.34
CA GLY A 332 -5.77 -5.32 5.87
C GLY A 332 -7.08 -5.26 5.09
N ASP A 333 -7.27 -6.12 4.09
CA ASP A 333 -8.49 -6.20 3.29
C ASP A 333 -9.70 -6.60 4.15
N VAL A 334 -10.80 -5.83 4.11
CA VAL A 334 -12.08 -6.20 4.72
C VAL A 334 -12.66 -7.42 3.99
N GLY A 335 -12.39 -8.59 4.55
CA GLY A 335 -12.74 -9.88 3.98
C GLY A 335 -14.08 -10.43 4.45
N TYR A 336 -14.57 -10.04 5.62
CA TYR A 336 -15.88 -10.46 6.12
C TYR A 336 -16.41 -9.56 7.25
N LEU A 337 -17.72 -9.68 7.51
CA LEU A 337 -18.41 -9.11 8.67
C LEU A 337 -19.05 -10.22 9.50
N ALA A 338 -19.03 -10.08 10.83
CA ALA A 338 -19.64 -11.03 11.75
C ALA A 338 -20.51 -10.34 12.82
N THR A 339 -21.54 -11.03 13.30
CA THR A 339 -22.40 -10.52 14.39
C THR A 339 -21.61 -10.34 15.69
N THR A 340 -21.84 -9.20 16.37
CA THR A 340 -21.15 -8.88 17.65
C THR A 340 -21.43 -9.89 18.77
N GLY A 341 -22.60 -10.53 18.77
CA GLY A 341 -23.08 -11.41 19.85
C GLY A 341 -22.84 -12.92 19.66
N THR A 342 -22.84 -13.42 18.42
CA THR A 342 -22.71 -14.87 18.13
C THR A 342 -21.60 -15.21 17.14
N VAL A 343 -20.85 -14.20 16.66
CA VAL A 343 -19.76 -14.33 15.69
C VAL A 343 -20.18 -15.20 14.49
N THR A 344 -21.35 -14.85 13.96
CA THR A 344 -21.90 -15.47 12.75
C THR A 344 -21.58 -14.58 11.57
N VAL A 345 -20.84 -15.11 10.58
CA VAL A 345 -20.47 -14.35 9.37
C VAL A 345 -21.73 -14.02 8.56
N THR A 346 -21.97 -12.74 8.32
CA THR A 346 -23.14 -12.23 7.57
C THR A 346 -22.79 -11.85 6.14
N ASP A 347 -21.59 -11.32 5.94
CA ASP A 347 -21.09 -10.78 4.69
C ASP A 347 -19.64 -11.27 4.48
N SER A 348 -19.25 -11.51 3.24
CA SER A 348 -17.87 -11.85 2.89
C SER A 348 -17.45 -11.22 1.57
N ARG A 349 -16.16 -10.98 1.39
CA ARG A 349 -15.59 -10.30 0.22
C ARG A 349 -14.20 -10.89 -0.06
N VAL A 350 -14.04 -11.54 -1.21
CA VAL A 350 -12.75 -12.00 -1.72
C VAL A 350 -12.32 -11.02 -2.80
N PHE A 351 -11.21 -10.31 -2.55
CA PHE A 351 -10.57 -9.45 -3.52
C PHE A 351 -9.65 -10.24 -4.46
N ASP A 352 -9.54 -9.77 -5.70
CA ASP A 352 -8.39 -10.06 -6.56
C ASP A 352 -7.11 -9.44 -5.96
N PRO A 353 -5.91 -9.80 -6.45
CA PRO A 353 -4.65 -9.28 -5.90
C PRO A 353 -4.53 -7.76 -5.92
N PHE A 354 -5.27 -7.06 -6.77
CA PHE A 354 -5.21 -5.60 -6.94
C PHE A 354 -6.40 -4.88 -6.29
N GLY A 355 -7.12 -5.55 -5.37
CA GLY A 355 -8.16 -4.93 -4.56
C GLY A 355 -9.53 -4.81 -5.23
N LYS A 356 -9.76 -5.50 -6.36
CA LYS A 356 -11.08 -5.55 -7.01
C LYS A 356 -11.92 -6.66 -6.37
N PRO A 357 -13.13 -6.41 -5.84
CA PRO A 357 -14.00 -7.47 -5.33
C PRO A 357 -14.31 -8.50 -6.43
N ALA A 358 -13.85 -9.74 -6.23
CA ALA A 358 -14.00 -10.84 -7.18
C ALA A 358 -15.19 -11.76 -6.83
N ALA A 359 -15.48 -11.93 -5.53
CA ALA A 359 -16.70 -12.57 -5.05
C ALA A 359 -17.16 -11.95 -3.72
N THR A 360 -18.44 -11.62 -3.60
CA THR A 360 -19.03 -11.00 -2.40
C THR A 360 -20.32 -11.75 -2.00
N THR A 361 -20.58 -11.86 -0.70
CA THR A 361 -21.84 -12.33 -0.11
C THR A 361 -22.37 -11.33 0.92
N GLY A 362 -23.66 -11.43 1.24
CA GLY A 362 -24.33 -10.50 2.16
C GLY A 362 -24.96 -9.30 1.45
N SER A 363 -25.17 -8.21 2.20
CA SER A 363 -25.84 -6.99 1.73
C SER A 363 -25.38 -5.72 2.45
N SER A 364 -24.26 -5.75 3.16
CA SER A 364 -23.74 -4.61 3.92
C SER A 364 -23.33 -3.43 3.03
N THR A 365 -23.49 -2.23 3.57
CA THR A 365 -23.14 -0.94 2.97
C THR A 365 -21.69 -0.51 3.25
N ILE A 366 -20.84 -1.41 3.77
CA ILE A 366 -19.47 -1.07 4.17
C ILE A 366 -18.61 -0.66 2.97
N THR A 367 -18.24 0.62 2.95
CA THR A 367 -17.38 1.29 1.96
C THR A 367 -15.90 1.09 2.23
N VAL A 368 -15.50 0.89 3.50
CA VAL A 368 -14.15 0.43 3.84
C VAL A 368 -13.91 -0.99 3.27
N GLY A 369 -12.74 -1.20 2.68
CA GLY A 369 -12.51 -2.31 1.77
C GLY A 369 -11.05 -2.77 1.68
N PHE A 370 -10.44 -2.54 0.52
CA PHE A 370 -9.05 -2.95 0.22
C PHE A 370 -8.07 -2.21 1.15
N GLN A 371 -7.10 -2.93 1.70
CA GLN A 371 -6.07 -2.47 2.65
C GLN A 371 -6.58 -1.76 3.95
N GLY A 372 -7.89 -1.68 4.18
CA GLY A 372 -8.50 -0.95 5.31
C GLY A 372 -8.97 0.47 4.97
N ASP A 373 -8.84 0.87 3.71
CA ASP A 373 -9.16 2.20 3.18
C ASP A 373 -10.63 2.31 2.76
N TRP A 374 -11.10 3.56 2.61
CA TRP A 374 -12.44 3.87 2.10
C TRP A 374 -12.50 3.81 0.57
N THR A 375 -13.41 3.01 0.02
CA THR A 375 -13.72 2.94 -1.42
C THR A 375 -14.95 3.77 -1.75
N ASP A 376 -14.87 4.61 -2.80
CA ASP A 376 -16.04 5.34 -3.28
C ASP A 376 -17.08 4.40 -3.94
N PRO A 377 -18.35 4.38 -3.49
CA PRO A 377 -19.35 3.45 -3.98
C PRO A 377 -19.93 3.79 -5.38
N ALA A 378 -19.48 4.86 -6.05
CA ALA A 378 -19.93 5.24 -7.40
C ALA A 378 -18.83 5.12 -8.48
N SER A 379 -17.55 5.32 -8.14
CA SER A 379 -16.42 5.05 -9.05
C SER A 379 -15.72 3.71 -8.79
N GLY A 380 -15.77 3.18 -7.57
CA GLY A 380 -14.95 2.04 -7.15
C GLY A 380 -13.49 2.38 -6.85
N ASP A 381 -13.12 3.67 -6.89
CA ASP A 381 -11.77 4.13 -6.55
C ASP A 381 -11.56 4.11 -5.01
N VAL A 382 -10.38 3.66 -4.59
CA VAL A 382 -9.95 3.62 -3.18
C VAL A 382 -9.22 4.92 -2.82
N TRP A 383 -9.60 5.55 -1.71
CA TRP A 383 -8.92 6.73 -1.18
C TRP A 383 -7.75 6.32 -0.27
N MET A 384 -6.54 6.32 -0.83
CA MET A 384 -5.31 5.96 -0.13
C MET A 384 -4.60 7.19 0.44
N GLY A 385 -5.30 8.05 1.19
CA GLY A 385 -4.72 9.18 1.96
C GLY A 385 -4.13 10.38 1.18
N ALA A 386 -3.39 10.17 0.08
CA ALA A 386 -2.86 11.21 -0.80
C ALA A 386 -3.21 11.02 -2.28
N ARG A 387 -3.66 9.83 -2.68
CA ARG A 387 -4.04 9.50 -4.06
C ARG A 387 -5.29 8.63 -4.09
N TRP A 388 -5.99 8.71 -5.22
CA TRP A 388 -7.07 7.80 -5.57
C TRP A 388 -6.49 6.64 -6.38
N TYR A 389 -6.76 5.41 -5.96
CA TYR A 389 -6.35 4.18 -6.60
C TYR A 389 -7.52 3.50 -7.30
N ASP A 390 -7.30 2.98 -8.50
CA ASP A 390 -8.27 2.20 -9.26
C ASP A 390 -7.86 0.72 -9.28
N PRO A 391 -8.60 -0.16 -8.57
CA PRO A 391 -8.37 -1.61 -8.62
C PRO A 391 -8.52 -2.25 -10.01
N THR A 392 -9.34 -1.68 -10.89
CA THR A 392 -9.60 -2.24 -12.23
C THR A 392 -8.40 -2.05 -13.16
N SER A 393 -7.84 -0.85 -13.28
CA SER A 393 -6.59 -0.62 -14.02
C SER A 393 -5.31 -0.89 -13.21
N ALA A 394 -5.45 -1.18 -11.90
CA ALA A 394 -4.40 -1.35 -10.91
C ALA A 394 -3.40 -0.18 -10.83
N GLN A 395 -3.91 1.04 -10.91
CA GLN A 395 -3.10 2.26 -10.94
C GLN A 395 -3.71 3.39 -10.14
N PHE A 396 -2.85 4.30 -9.69
CA PHE A 396 -3.29 5.58 -9.16
C PHE A 396 -3.82 6.50 -10.29
N ARG A 397 -4.95 7.15 -10.03
CA ARG A 397 -5.59 8.15 -10.92
C ARG A 397 -4.73 9.41 -11.09
N SER A 398 -3.81 9.69 -10.17
CA SER A 398 -2.83 10.77 -10.26
C SER A 398 -1.39 10.31 -10.01
N ARG A 399 -0.43 11.06 -10.57
CA ARG A 399 1.00 10.81 -10.39
C ARG A 399 1.42 11.06 -8.95
N ASP A 400 2.25 10.17 -8.43
CA ASP A 400 2.94 10.35 -7.15
C ASP A 400 3.59 11.75 -7.01
N THR A 401 3.67 12.24 -5.78
CA THR A 401 4.43 13.45 -5.42
C THR A 401 5.89 13.09 -5.11
N LEU A 402 6.16 11.95 -4.47
CA LEU A 402 7.50 11.36 -4.35
C LEU A 402 8.01 10.99 -5.75
N ARG A 403 9.33 10.84 -5.92
CA ARG A 403 9.96 10.60 -7.23
C ARG A 403 10.45 9.17 -7.45
N GLY A 404 10.33 8.31 -6.45
CA GLY A 404 11.01 7.02 -6.39
C GLY A 404 12.52 7.16 -6.12
N GLU A 405 13.16 6.01 -5.95
CA GLU A 405 14.59 5.88 -5.66
C GLU A 405 15.29 5.05 -6.73
N LEU A 406 16.51 5.44 -7.11
CA LEU A 406 17.33 4.68 -8.08
C LEU A 406 17.76 3.31 -7.53
N ALA A 407 17.75 3.12 -6.21
CA ALA A 407 18.03 1.85 -5.56
C ALA A 407 16.87 0.83 -5.67
N THR A 408 15.64 1.33 -5.90
CA THR A 408 14.40 0.54 -6.02
C THR A 408 13.70 0.93 -7.33
N PRO A 409 14.20 0.50 -8.51
CA PRO A 409 13.83 1.11 -9.80
C PRO A 409 12.34 1.11 -10.13
N ILE A 410 11.56 0.17 -9.59
CA ILE A 410 10.11 0.12 -9.76
C ILE A 410 9.38 1.29 -9.09
N SER A 411 9.94 1.88 -8.02
CA SER A 411 9.40 3.10 -7.39
C SER A 411 9.49 4.35 -8.28
N LEU A 412 10.30 4.31 -9.35
CA LEU A 412 10.31 5.35 -10.38
C LEU A 412 9.02 5.33 -11.23
N ASN A 413 8.24 4.25 -11.15
CA ASN A 413 6.88 4.21 -11.68
C ASN A 413 5.90 4.82 -10.68
N ARG A 414 5.47 6.04 -10.98
CA ARG A 414 4.69 6.90 -10.09
C ARG A 414 3.17 6.71 -10.21
N TYR A 415 2.73 5.59 -10.77
CA TYR A 415 1.32 5.17 -10.87
C TYR A 415 1.09 3.71 -10.44
N THR A 416 2.13 2.87 -10.34
CA THR A 416 1.99 1.46 -9.96
C THR A 416 1.75 1.30 -8.46
N TYR A 417 0.87 0.40 -8.06
CA TYR A 417 0.59 0.07 -6.65
C TYR A 417 1.44 -1.11 -6.17
N GLY A 418 1.79 -1.12 -4.87
CA GLY A 418 2.44 -2.25 -4.18
C GLY A 418 3.74 -2.74 -4.85
N TRP A 419 4.45 -1.87 -5.58
CA TRP A 419 5.56 -2.25 -6.47
C TRP A 419 5.27 -3.47 -7.38
N ALA A 420 4.05 -3.54 -7.94
CA ALA A 420 3.56 -4.67 -8.73
C ALA A 420 3.51 -6.03 -7.98
N ASN A 421 3.56 -6.01 -6.64
CA ASN A 421 3.47 -7.15 -5.75
C ASN A 421 2.52 -6.82 -4.57
N PRO A 422 1.23 -6.66 -4.85
CA PRO A 422 0.24 -6.15 -3.88
C PRO A 422 -0.05 -7.13 -2.72
N LEU A 423 0.39 -8.38 -2.81
CA LEU A 423 0.23 -9.37 -1.74
C LEU A 423 1.36 -9.30 -0.69
N THR A 424 2.47 -8.63 -1.04
CA THR A 424 3.66 -8.50 -0.19
C THR A 424 3.90 -7.05 0.25
N TYR A 425 3.36 -6.08 -0.49
CA TYR A 425 3.49 -4.64 -0.23
C TYR A 425 2.16 -3.90 -0.39
N TRP A 426 1.93 -2.94 0.51
CA TRP A 426 0.76 -2.02 0.52
C TRP A 426 1.24 -0.56 0.43
N ASP A 427 0.34 0.41 0.20
CA ASP A 427 0.67 1.86 0.11
C ASP A 427 -0.21 2.69 1.06
N PRO A 428 0.14 2.80 2.36
CA PRO A 428 -0.74 3.34 3.41
C PRO A 428 -0.93 4.86 3.42
N ASP A 429 -0.06 5.64 2.77
CA ASP A 429 -0.30 7.09 2.56
C ASP A 429 -0.55 7.43 1.07
N GLY A 430 -0.63 6.40 0.21
CA GLY A 430 -0.74 6.59 -1.23
C GLY A 430 0.46 7.32 -1.80
N ARG A 431 1.67 7.04 -1.30
CA ARG A 431 2.97 7.52 -1.81
C ARG A 431 4.11 6.56 -1.47
N MET A 432 4.16 6.08 -0.23
CA MET A 432 5.24 5.24 0.27
C MET A 432 4.81 3.79 0.44
N VAL A 433 4.98 3.02 -0.65
CA VAL A 433 4.89 1.56 -0.64
C VAL A 433 5.80 0.98 0.45
N THR A 434 5.23 0.17 1.34
CA THR A 434 5.94 -0.55 2.41
C THR A 434 5.59 -2.05 2.40
N PRO A 435 6.41 -2.93 3.01
CA PRO A 435 6.03 -4.33 3.17
C PRO A 435 4.79 -4.45 4.06
N THR A 436 3.82 -5.27 3.66
CA THR A 436 2.56 -5.46 4.38
C THR A 436 2.79 -5.82 5.86
N PRO A 437 2.27 -5.04 6.83
CA PRO A 437 2.38 -5.34 8.25
C PRO A 437 1.53 -6.57 8.58
N GLN A 438 2.22 -7.69 8.84
CA GLN A 438 1.65 -9.04 9.01
C GLN A 438 0.41 -9.06 9.91
N LEU A 439 0.47 -8.31 11.03
CA LEU A 439 -0.63 -7.95 11.94
C LEU A 439 -0.27 -6.60 12.59
N GLU A 440 -1.13 -6.06 13.45
CA GLU A 440 -0.75 -4.96 14.35
C GLU A 440 0.37 -5.39 15.31
N LYS A 441 1.32 -4.50 15.56
CA LYS A 441 2.35 -4.67 16.60
C LYS A 441 2.51 -3.37 17.36
N TYR A 442 2.08 -3.37 18.60
CA TYR A 442 2.29 -2.26 19.52
C TYR A 442 3.48 -2.56 20.45
N GLY A 443 4.20 -1.50 20.84
CA GLY A 443 5.31 -1.59 21.79
C GLY A 443 6.69 -1.39 21.16
N SER A 444 7.55 -0.66 21.88
CA SER A 444 8.88 -0.34 21.36
C SER A 444 9.79 -1.57 21.31
N THR A 445 10.53 -1.75 20.22
CA THR A 445 11.46 -2.89 20.01
C THR A 445 12.71 -2.87 20.90
N ARG A 446 12.77 -1.99 21.93
CA ARG A 446 13.92 -1.87 22.85
C ARG A 446 14.24 -3.13 23.65
N GLY A 447 13.31 -4.07 23.79
CA GLY A 447 13.54 -5.37 24.45
C GLY A 447 14.33 -6.39 23.61
N ALA A 448 14.17 -6.40 22.29
CA ALA A 448 14.57 -7.53 21.43
C ALA A 448 16.07 -7.61 21.07
N ARG A 449 16.93 -6.72 21.61
CA ARG A 449 18.33 -6.58 21.17
C ARG A 449 19.31 -7.63 21.74
N ALA A 450 18.80 -8.84 22.01
CA ALA A 450 19.52 -9.96 22.61
C ALA A 450 19.53 -11.26 21.77
N ALA A 451 18.80 -11.33 20.64
CA ALA A 451 18.58 -12.60 19.93
C ALA A 451 18.91 -12.61 18.41
N SER A 452 19.67 -11.65 17.88
CA SER A 452 20.21 -11.77 16.50
C SER A 452 21.57 -11.10 16.33
N LYS A 453 22.61 -11.92 16.16
CA LYS A 453 24.00 -11.49 15.87
C LYS A 453 24.63 -12.19 14.66
N THR A 454 23.85 -13.00 13.93
CA THR A 454 24.40 -13.98 12.96
C THR A 454 24.16 -13.58 11.50
N THR A 455 23.24 -12.65 11.20
CA THR A 455 22.81 -12.32 9.83
C THR A 455 23.69 -11.29 9.11
N THR A 456 24.46 -10.46 9.83
CA THR A 456 25.30 -9.39 9.24
C THR A 456 26.47 -9.95 8.40
N ALA A 457 26.95 -11.16 8.69
CA ALA A 457 28.09 -11.76 8.01
C ALA A 457 27.81 -12.11 6.53
N THR A 458 26.56 -12.46 6.20
CA THR A 458 26.19 -12.96 4.87
C THR A 458 26.06 -11.85 3.84
N ARG A 459 25.54 -10.67 4.22
CA ARG A 459 25.33 -9.54 3.30
C ARG A 459 26.63 -9.01 2.70
N LYS A 460 27.75 -9.04 3.44
CA LYS A 460 29.05 -8.56 2.93
C LYS A 460 29.61 -9.44 1.79
N ARG A 461 29.37 -10.75 1.82
CA ARG A 461 29.89 -11.70 0.80
C ARG A 461 29.22 -11.63 -0.58
N ARG A 462 28.10 -10.91 -0.74
CA ARG A 462 27.48 -10.68 -2.06
C ARG A 462 27.95 -9.40 -2.76
N ALA A 463 28.55 -8.45 -2.05
CA ALA A 463 29.11 -7.23 -2.66
C ALA A 463 30.43 -7.50 -3.41
N ASP A 464 31.31 -8.32 -2.83
CA ASP A 464 32.63 -8.62 -3.38
C ASP A 464 32.59 -9.63 -4.55
N ALA A 465 31.41 -10.16 -4.90
CA ALA A 465 31.23 -11.22 -5.89
C ALA A 465 30.74 -10.73 -7.27
N SER A 466 30.18 -9.52 -7.39
CA SER A 466 29.67 -8.98 -8.66
C SER A 466 30.70 -8.17 -9.46
N THR A 467 31.81 -7.77 -8.83
CA THR A 467 32.90 -6.97 -9.43
C THR A 467 34.01 -7.78 -10.08
N ALA A 468 34.04 -9.11 -9.92
CA ALA A 468 35.08 -9.97 -10.48
C ALA A 468 34.88 -10.35 -11.96
N ASN A 469 33.63 -10.43 -12.44
CA ASN A 469 33.30 -11.13 -13.70
C ASN A 469 33.16 -10.21 -14.94
N ILE A 470 33.76 -9.01 -14.95
CA ILE A 470 33.74 -8.09 -16.11
C ILE A 470 35.17 -7.71 -16.55
N ARG A 471 36.17 -8.52 -16.21
CA ARG A 471 37.54 -8.43 -16.73
C ARG A 471 38.23 -9.81 -16.85
N GLU A 472 37.83 -10.60 -17.84
CA GLU A 472 38.72 -11.52 -18.58
C GLU A 472 37.96 -12.23 -19.73
N LEU A 473 37.71 -11.49 -20.81
CA LEU A 473 37.33 -12.04 -22.12
C LEU A 473 38.23 -11.41 -23.20
N ASN A 474 39.52 -11.75 -23.13
CA ASN A 474 40.52 -11.47 -24.17
C ASN A 474 41.80 -12.27 -23.91
N MET A 475 41.87 -13.50 -24.41
CA MET A 475 43.07 -14.10 -25.01
C MET A 475 42.73 -15.47 -25.61
N GLU A 476 43.34 -15.76 -26.76
CA GLU A 476 43.38 -17.08 -27.38
C GLU A 476 44.57 -17.86 -26.82
N ASP A 477 44.45 -19.18 -26.61
CA ASP A 477 45.27 -20.21 -27.29
C ASP A 477 44.73 -21.61 -26.97
N THR A 478 45.33 -22.60 -27.62
CA THR A 478 45.01 -24.02 -27.68
C THR A 478 45.71 -24.86 -26.60
N THR A 479 45.16 -26.02 -26.25
CA THR A 479 45.83 -27.33 -26.42
C THR A 479 44.91 -28.51 -26.04
N LYS A 480 45.32 -29.73 -26.41
CA LYS A 480 44.59 -30.99 -26.14
C LYS A 480 45.04 -31.64 -24.83
N ALA A 481 44.11 -32.25 -24.10
CA ALA A 481 44.38 -33.45 -23.30
C ALA A 481 43.12 -34.34 -23.22
N THR A 482 43.32 -35.66 -23.32
CA THR A 482 42.27 -36.69 -23.24
C THR A 482 42.34 -37.39 -21.88
N VAL A 483 41.22 -37.92 -21.37
CA VAL A 483 41.14 -39.30 -20.79
C VAL A 483 39.68 -39.72 -20.56
N THR A 484 39.45 -41.03 -20.59
CA THR A 484 38.18 -41.77 -20.65
C THR A 484 37.34 -41.78 -19.35
N PRO A 485 36.01 -42.00 -19.44
CA PRO A 485 35.13 -42.27 -18.30
C PRO A 485 35.02 -43.78 -17.98
N THR A 486 34.43 -44.10 -16.82
CA THR A 486 34.05 -45.47 -16.41
C THR A 486 32.59 -45.47 -15.91
N ALA A 487 31.82 -46.53 -16.21
CA ALA A 487 30.44 -46.74 -15.74
C ALA A 487 30.39 -47.13 -14.24
N VAL A 488 29.26 -47.36 -13.57
CA VAL A 488 28.23 -48.43 -13.74
C VAL A 488 26.99 -47.97 -12.92
N SER A 489 25.77 -47.86 -13.48
CA SER A 489 24.63 -48.83 -13.43
C SER A 489 24.11 -49.18 -12.00
N GLU A 490 22.83 -49.49 -11.75
CA GLU A 490 21.68 -49.76 -12.64
C GLU A 490 20.30 -49.51 -11.96
N LEU A 491 19.24 -49.44 -12.79
CA LEU A 491 17.80 -49.80 -12.64
C LEU A 491 17.13 -50.03 -11.24
N ALA A 492 15.82 -49.83 -11.05
CA ALA A 492 14.67 -49.80 -11.98
C ALA A 492 13.55 -48.84 -11.44
N ASP A 493 12.55 -48.30 -12.16
CA ASP A 493 11.83 -48.66 -13.41
C ASP A 493 10.87 -49.86 -13.20
N LYS A 494 9.56 -49.92 -13.53
CA LYS A 494 8.59 -49.21 -14.42
C LYS A 494 7.28 -48.90 -13.64
N THR A 495 6.21 -48.23 -14.11
CA THR A 495 5.35 -48.39 -15.32
C THR A 495 4.54 -47.11 -15.63
N LEU A 496 4.53 -46.54 -16.87
CA LEU A 496 3.70 -46.89 -18.05
C LEU A 496 2.20 -46.46 -17.89
N ILE A 497 1.50 -45.74 -18.78
CA ILE A 497 1.45 -45.60 -20.28
C ILE A 497 1.10 -44.11 -20.63
N ALA A 498 1.92 -43.32 -21.35
CA ALA A 498 1.99 -43.10 -22.81
C ALA A 498 0.67 -42.67 -23.52
N THR A 499 0.63 -41.53 -24.22
CA THR A 499 0.67 -41.39 -25.72
C THR A 499 0.17 -39.95 -26.04
N ALA A 500 0.65 -39.11 -26.98
CA ALA A 500 1.71 -39.10 -28.03
C ALA A 500 2.42 -37.69 -28.00
N GLN A 501 3.33 -37.17 -28.87
CA GLN A 501 3.82 -37.40 -30.25
C GLN A 501 2.83 -36.99 -31.40
N ARG A 502 3.11 -36.13 -32.39
CA ARG A 502 4.27 -35.31 -32.90
C ARG A 502 3.68 -33.99 -33.53
N MET A 503 4.39 -32.96 -34.00
CA MET A 503 5.74 -32.82 -34.57
C MET A 503 6.38 -31.46 -34.23
N SER A 504 7.71 -31.44 -34.10
CA SER A 504 8.54 -30.26 -34.34
C SER A 504 9.83 -30.71 -35.02
N GLY A 505 10.33 -29.96 -35.99
CA GLY A 505 11.50 -30.33 -36.77
C GLY A 505 11.66 -29.59 -38.09
N ASN A 506 12.25 -28.39 -38.05
CA ASN A 506 13.56 -28.14 -38.67
C ASN A 506 14.04 -26.71 -38.42
N LEU A 507 15.36 -26.57 -38.20
CA LEU A 507 16.08 -25.30 -38.20
C LEU A 507 16.62 -25.04 -39.62
N ALA A 508 16.42 -23.83 -40.15
CA ALA A 508 17.09 -23.38 -41.38
C ALA A 508 17.29 -21.85 -41.40
N THR A 509 18.55 -21.44 -41.23
CA THR A 509 19.24 -20.21 -41.74
C THR A 509 18.46 -18.90 -41.97
N PRO A 510 18.91 -17.76 -41.41
CA PRO A 510 18.33 -16.45 -41.70
C PRO A 510 18.72 -15.92 -43.10
N VAL A 511 17.76 -15.34 -43.81
CA VAL A 511 17.98 -14.67 -45.12
C VAL A 511 18.36 -13.20 -44.90
N ARG A 512 19.48 -12.76 -45.49
CA ARG A 512 19.82 -11.34 -45.63
C ARG A 512 19.01 -10.71 -46.78
N HIS A 513 18.50 -9.50 -46.59
CA HIS A 513 18.36 -8.52 -47.67
C HIS A 513 18.80 -7.11 -47.19
N PRO A 514 19.20 -6.20 -48.10
CA PRO A 514 20.28 -5.25 -47.81
C PRO A 514 19.84 -3.80 -47.56
N ALA A 515 20.76 -3.01 -46.99
CA ALA A 515 20.66 -1.56 -46.89
C ALA A 515 21.51 -0.85 -47.98
N THR A 516 20.89 0.10 -48.68
CA THR A 516 21.42 0.93 -49.79
C THR A 516 20.39 2.04 -50.01
N VAL A 517 20.65 3.34 -50.13
CA VAL A 517 21.80 4.28 -50.00
C VAL A 517 21.16 5.69 -49.75
N PRO A 518 21.85 6.86 -49.70
CA PRO A 518 23.27 7.17 -49.48
C PRO A 518 23.52 8.17 -48.32
N ARG A 519 24.80 8.48 -48.08
CA ARG A 519 25.27 9.59 -47.23
C ARG A 519 25.44 10.87 -48.08
N ALA A 520 25.01 12.02 -47.56
CA ALA A 520 25.36 13.34 -48.07
C ALA A 520 26.14 14.14 -47.00
N GLN A 521 26.85 15.19 -47.41
CA GLN A 521 27.60 16.12 -46.55
C GLN A 521 27.08 17.54 -46.74
N SER A 522 27.49 18.44 -45.82
CA SER A 522 27.36 19.90 -45.91
C SER A 522 25.91 20.41 -45.70
N ASP A 523 25.64 21.54 -45.04
CA ASP A 523 26.51 22.51 -44.33
C ASP A 523 25.88 22.95 -43.00
N ALA A 524 26.69 23.54 -42.11
CA ALA A 524 26.23 24.23 -40.90
C ALA A 524 26.88 25.62 -40.81
N PRO A 525 26.11 26.71 -40.58
CA PRO A 525 26.67 28.05 -40.43
C PRO A 525 27.29 28.25 -39.04
N GLU A 526 28.43 28.94 -38.99
CA GLU A 526 29.18 29.23 -37.77
C GLU A 526 28.54 30.38 -36.95
N CYS A 527 28.82 30.39 -35.64
CA CYS A 527 28.74 31.58 -34.79
C CYS A 527 30.05 31.69 -33.97
N PRO A 528 30.65 32.89 -33.83
CA PRO A 528 32.07 33.02 -33.50
C PRO A 528 32.41 33.02 -31.99
N ASP A 529 33.66 32.67 -31.68
CA ASP A 529 34.24 32.63 -30.34
C ASP A 529 34.29 33.99 -29.60
N ARG A 530 34.19 33.91 -28.26
CA ARG A 530 35.29 34.34 -27.35
C ARG A 530 35.17 33.74 -25.94
N PRO A 531 36.29 33.56 -25.19
CA PRO A 531 36.35 32.62 -24.07
C PRO A 531 36.26 33.26 -22.67
N CYS A 532 35.92 32.44 -21.68
CA CYS A 532 36.22 32.65 -20.26
C CYS A 532 36.87 31.38 -19.65
N PRO A 533 37.78 31.49 -18.67
CA PRO A 533 38.63 30.38 -18.25
C PRO A 533 38.03 29.53 -17.12
N TYR A 534 38.28 28.21 -17.15
CA TYR A 534 38.10 27.33 -15.99
C TYR A 534 39.34 27.36 -15.10
N GLY A 535 39.17 27.77 -13.84
CA GLY A 535 40.11 27.54 -12.75
C GLY A 535 39.39 26.79 -11.61
N ASN A 536 39.94 25.67 -11.16
CA ASN A 536 39.32 24.84 -10.12
C ASN A 536 39.48 25.46 -8.72
N PRO A 537 38.39 25.62 -7.94
CA PRO A 537 38.45 25.73 -6.48
C PRO A 537 38.52 24.32 -5.83
N PRO A 538 39.00 24.21 -4.58
CA PRO A 538 39.16 22.94 -3.86
C PRO A 538 37.83 22.35 -3.32
N PRO A 539 37.79 21.05 -2.96
CA PRO A 539 36.55 20.37 -2.55
C PRO A 539 36.05 20.84 -1.18
N ALA A 540 34.84 21.40 -1.14
CA ALA A 540 34.09 21.66 0.08
C ALA A 540 33.05 20.54 0.31
N ALA A 541 33.19 19.80 1.42
CA ALA A 541 32.24 18.75 1.77
C ALA A 541 30.88 19.34 2.18
N ARG A 542 29.79 18.92 1.53
CA ARG A 542 28.42 19.18 1.98
C ARG A 542 27.52 17.97 1.73
N ASN A 543 27.05 17.35 2.81
CA ASN A 543 25.76 16.66 2.80
C ASN A 543 24.67 17.73 2.63
N THR A 544 23.94 17.68 1.52
CA THR A 544 22.66 18.39 1.37
C THR A 544 21.72 17.53 0.54
N THR A 545 20.92 16.70 1.22
CA THR A 545 19.70 16.13 0.63
C THR A 545 18.79 17.29 0.21
N PRO A 546 18.19 17.30 -1.00
CA PRO A 546 17.21 18.30 -1.37
C PRO A 546 16.00 18.23 -0.42
N GLY A 547 15.58 19.37 0.13
CA GLY A 547 14.52 19.43 1.14
C GLY A 547 13.18 18.90 0.62
N VAL A 548 12.77 17.73 1.12
CA VAL A 548 11.37 17.31 1.16
C VAL A 548 10.72 17.99 2.37
N SER A 549 9.46 18.40 2.22
CA SER A 549 8.72 19.22 3.19
C SER A 549 8.20 18.37 4.35
N LEU A 550 9.09 17.95 5.24
CA LEU A 550 8.84 16.93 6.27
C LEU A 550 7.59 17.19 7.13
N ASP A 551 7.36 18.41 7.61
CA ASP A 551 6.37 18.75 8.64
C ASP A 551 4.98 18.09 8.46
N LEU A 552 4.41 18.17 7.26
CA LEU A 552 3.03 17.73 6.98
C LEU A 552 2.94 16.23 6.62
N ASP A 553 4.02 15.65 6.09
CA ASP A 553 4.07 14.21 5.81
C ASP A 553 4.50 13.39 7.04
N VAL A 554 5.25 14.00 7.97
CA VAL A 554 5.50 13.46 9.32
C VAL A 554 4.20 13.41 10.15
N LEU A 555 3.33 14.42 10.04
CA LEU A 555 2.00 14.37 10.66
C LEU A 555 1.09 13.27 10.08
N ARG A 556 1.28 12.88 8.82
CA ARG A 556 0.52 11.76 8.19
C ARG A 556 1.05 10.40 8.58
N PHE A 557 2.37 10.26 8.71
CA PHE A 557 2.99 9.06 9.28
C PHE A 557 2.65 8.82 10.77
N ALA A 558 1.92 9.74 11.41
CA ALA A 558 1.57 9.65 12.82
C ALA A 558 0.46 8.63 13.17
N ASN A 559 -0.13 7.91 12.20
CA ASN A 559 -1.00 6.75 12.48
C ASN A 559 -0.28 5.73 13.40
N ASP A 560 0.94 5.32 13.05
CA ASP A 560 1.77 4.43 13.88
C ASP A 560 2.29 5.10 15.16
N ALA A 561 2.42 6.43 15.16
CA ALA A 561 3.07 7.19 16.24
C ALA A 561 2.25 7.28 17.53
N ILE A 562 0.91 7.18 17.47
CA ILE A 562 0.08 7.20 18.69
C ILE A 562 0.24 5.89 19.50
N GLY A 563 0.67 4.80 18.86
CA GLY A 563 1.14 3.57 19.51
C GLY A 563 2.65 3.53 19.81
N GLY A 564 3.43 4.53 19.41
CA GLY A 564 4.89 4.51 19.43
C GLY A 564 5.52 5.89 19.59
N ALA A 565 5.83 6.26 20.83
CA ALA A 565 6.32 7.59 21.23
C ALA A 565 7.43 8.15 20.33
N VAL A 566 7.14 9.31 19.71
CA VAL A 566 8.11 10.14 18.98
C VAL A 566 8.80 11.08 19.97
N GLY A 567 10.13 11.18 19.86
CA GLY A 567 11.00 12.07 20.64
C GLY A 567 12.41 12.12 20.07
#